data_AF-A0AAW9ED19-F1
#
_entry.id   AF-A0AAW9ED19-F1
#
_cell.length_a   1.000
_cell.length_b   1.000
_cell.length_c   1.000
_cell.angle_alpha   90.00
_cell.angle_beta   90.00
_cell.angle_gamma   90.00
#
_symmetry.space_group_name_H-M   'P 1'
#
loop_
_entity.id
_entity.type
_entity.pdbx_description
1 polymer ?
#
loop_
_entity_poly.entity_id
_entity_poly.type
_entity_poly.pdbx_seq_one_letter_code
_entity_poly.pdbx_strand_id
1 'polypeptide(L)'
;KKISESPLTKDKAGQKPSYCVVTNCTYDGVCYNAKEAQDLLEKTSDRLHFDEAWYGYARFNPIYADHYAMRGEPGDHNGPTVFATHSTHKLLNALSQA
;
A
#
# COMPACT_ATOMS: atom_id res chain seq x y z
N LYS A 1 -11.90 15.64 11.03
CA LYS A 1 -12.36 15.65 12.44
C LYS A 1 -11.34 15.02 13.40
N LYS A 2 -10.98 13.73 13.26
CA LYS A 2 -9.97 13.10 14.16
C LYS A 2 -8.58 13.77 14.15
N ILE A 3 -8.07 14.16 12.97
CA ILE A 3 -6.78 14.87 12.86
C ILE A 3 -6.83 16.28 13.47
N SER A 4 -7.94 17.00 13.30
CA SER A 4 -8.09 18.36 13.87
C SER A 4 -8.26 18.34 15.39
N GLU A 5 -8.77 17.25 15.96
CA GLU A 5 -9.04 17.11 17.40
C GLU A 5 -7.86 16.49 18.17
N SER A 6 -6.87 15.92 17.49
CA SER A 6 -5.74 15.27 18.14
C SER A 6 -4.72 16.30 18.66
N PRO A 7 -4.26 16.17 19.92
CA PRO A 7 -3.24 17.06 20.49
C PRO A 7 -1.88 16.90 19.80
N LEU A 8 -1.63 15.78 19.13
CA LEU A 8 -0.36 15.49 18.43
C LEU A 8 -0.29 16.11 17.02
N THR A 9 -1.42 16.57 16.49
CA THR A 9 -1.53 17.01 15.09
C THR A 9 -2.05 18.43 14.95
N LYS A 10 -2.10 19.21 16.04
CA LYS A 10 -2.55 20.62 16.02
C LYS A 10 -1.83 21.45 14.96
N ASP A 11 -0.51 21.35 14.91
CA ASP A 11 0.32 22.11 13.96
C ASP A 11 0.31 21.53 12.53
N LYS A 12 -0.39 20.41 12.33
CA LYS A 12 -0.52 19.68 11.06
C LYS A 12 -1.98 19.61 10.57
N ALA A 13 -2.93 20.13 11.35
CA ALA A 13 -4.33 20.12 11.00
C ALA A 13 -4.55 20.92 9.70
N GLY A 14 -5.26 20.33 8.73
CA GLY A 14 -5.51 20.94 7.42
C GLY A 14 -4.38 20.76 6.39
N GLN A 15 -3.22 20.20 6.77
CA GLN A 15 -2.17 19.83 5.82
C GLN A 15 -2.45 18.46 5.19
N LYS A 16 -1.98 18.27 3.95
CA LYS A 16 -2.03 16.95 3.30
C LYS A 16 -1.08 15.96 4.02
N PRO A 17 -1.50 14.71 4.26
CA PRO A 17 -0.61 13.67 4.77
C PRO A 17 0.60 13.46 3.87
N SER A 18 1.80 13.46 4.47
CA SER A 18 3.06 13.26 3.73
C SER A 18 3.27 11.83 3.22
N TYR A 19 2.58 10.86 3.84
CA TYR A 19 2.71 9.44 3.59
C TYR A 19 1.42 8.71 3.97
N CYS A 20 1.00 7.74 3.16
CA CYS A 20 -0.13 6.86 3.45
C CYS A 20 0.32 5.40 3.44
N VAL A 21 -0.06 4.64 4.47
CA VAL A 21 0.25 3.20 4.57
C VAL A 21 -1.05 2.41 4.62
N VAL A 22 -1.14 1.37 3.81
CA VAL A 22 -2.27 0.43 3.75
C VAL A 22 -1.74 -0.99 3.86
N THR A 23 -2.26 -1.78 4.79
CA THR A 23 -1.95 -3.22 4.86
C THR A 23 -2.77 -3.97 3.81
N ASN A 24 -2.10 -4.63 2.86
CA ASN A 24 -2.74 -5.38 1.77
C ASN A 24 -1.99 -6.66 1.41
N CYS A 25 -2.51 -7.85 1.60
CA CYS A 25 -3.78 -8.20 2.23
C CYS A 25 -3.73 -8.07 3.76
N THR A 26 -4.89 -8.18 4.40
CA THR A 26 -4.96 -8.39 5.85
C THR A 26 -4.45 -9.80 6.22
N TYR A 27 -4.20 -10.04 7.51
CA TYR A 27 -3.77 -11.35 8.00
C TYR A 27 -4.74 -12.48 7.63
N ASP A 28 -6.05 -12.22 7.70
CA ASP A 28 -7.10 -13.21 7.37
C ASP A 28 -7.32 -13.38 5.84
N GLY A 29 -6.50 -12.72 5.00
CA GLY A 29 -6.55 -12.86 3.55
C GLY A 29 -7.53 -11.94 2.84
N VAL A 30 -7.98 -10.85 3.49
CA VAL A 30 -8.79 -9.83 2.79
C VAL A 30 -7.88 -9.01 1.88
N CYS A 31 -8.02 -9.24 0.57
CA CYS A 31 -7.24 -8.58 -0.47
C CYS A 31 -8.02 -7.37 -1.00
N TYR A 32 -7.42 -6.18 -0.95
CA TYR A 32 -8.03 -4.98 -1.48
C TYR A 32 -7.85 -4.90 -3.00
N ASN A 33 -8.77 -4.23 -3.69
CA ASN A 33 -8.48 -3.70 -5.01
C ASN A 33 -7.48 -2.54 -4.84
N ALA A 34 -6.20 -2.85 -4.99
CA ALA A 34 -5.10 -1.91 -4.79
C ALA A 34 -5.11 -0.78 -5.82
N LYS A 35 -5.62 -1.03 -7.03
CA LYS A 35 -5.85 0.02 -8.03
C LYS A 35 -6.84 1.05 -7.54
N GLU A 36 -8.03 0.62 -7.12
CA GLU A 36 -9.04 1.53 -6.60
C GLU A 36 -8.59 2.24 -5.32
N ALA A 37 -7.88 1.53 -4.44
CA ALA A 37 -7.29 2.12 -3.24
C ALA A 37 -6.30 3.25 -3.60
N GLN A 38 -5.44 3.03 -4.60
CA GLN A 38 -4.54 4.09 -5.11
C GLN A 38 -5.33 5.26 -5.69
N ASP A 39 -6.30 5.02 -6.58
CA ASP A 39 -7.10 6.07 -7.23
C ASP A 39 -7.85 6.96 -6.21
N LEU A 40 -8.18 6.41 -5.04
CA LEU A 40 -8.76 7.16 -3.93
C LEU A 40 -7.71 7.92 -3.11
N LEU A 41 -6.60 7.27 -2.77
CA LEU A 41 -5.60 7.80 -1.84
C LEU A 41 -4.67 8.83 -2.47
N GLU A 42 -4.40 8.74 -3.77
CA GLU A 42 -3.56 9.69 -4.52
C GLU A 42 -4.09 11.14 -4.43
N LYS A 43 -5.40 11.31 -4.20
CA LYS A 43 -6.02 12.63 -4.00
C LYS A 43 -5.53 13.32 -2.73
N THR A 44 -5.01 12.55 -1.78
CA THR A 44 -4.64 13.00 -0.44
C THR A 44 -3.15 12.88 -0.12
N SER A 45 -2.40 11.98 -0.77
CA SER A 45 -0.97 11.82 -0.56
C SER A 45 -0.20 11.46 -1.83
N ASP A 46 0.98 12.04 -1.99
CA ASP A 46 1.90 11.78 -3.11
C ASP A 46 2.76 10.51 -2.90
N ARG A 47 2.63 9.85 -1.73
CA ARG A 47 3.39 8.66 -1.36
C ARG A 47 2.47 7.62 -0.73
N LEU A 48 2.30 6.51 -1.43
CA LEU A 48 1.46 5.39 -1.00
C LEU A 48 2.34 4.18 -0.71
N HIS A 49 2.11 3.52 0.40
CA HIS A 49 2.84 2.33 0.81
C HIS A 49 1.87 1.22 1.12
N PHE A 50 1.90 0.19 0.28
CA PHE A 50 1.20 -1.05 0.54
C PHE A 50 2.12 -1.96 1.34
N ASP A 51 1.78 -2.19 2.60
CA ASP A 51 2.41 -3.25 3.39
C ASP A 51 1.80 -4.59 2.97
N GLU A 52 2.53 -5.28 2.10
CA GLU A 52 2.14 -6.53 1.48
C GLU A 52 2.93 -7.72 2.04
N ALA A 53 3.33 -7.65 3.32
CA ALA A 53 4.11 -8.70 3.96
C ALA A 53 3.49 -10.10 3.80
N TRP A 54 2.16 -10.20 3.70
CA TRP A 54 1.40 -11.44 3.50
C TRP A 54 1.00 -11.73 2.04
N TYR A 55 1.53 -10.97 1.07
CA TYR A 55 0.96 -10.94 -0.28
C TYR A 55 1.98 -10.83 -1.42
N GLY A 56 3.26 -11.09 -1.15
CA GLY A 56 4.33 -11.01 -2.16
C GLY A 56 4.20 -11.96 -3.35
N TYR A 57 3.29 -12.94 -3.32
CA TYR A 57 3.03 -13.85 -4.45
C TYR A 57 2.01 -13.31 -5.47
N ALA A 58 1.30 -12.22 -5.17
CA ALA A 58 0.15 -11.78 -5.94
C ALA A 58 0.46 -11.53 -7.42
N ARG A 59 1.65 -10.99 -7.73
CA ARG A 59 2.09 -10.70 -9.11
C ARG A 59 2.21 -11.95 -9.99
N PHE A 60 2.30 -13.15 -9.41
CA PHE A 60 2.52 -14.38 -10.17
C PHE A 60 1.23 -15.14 -10.53
N ASN A 61 0.04 -14.62 -10.17
CA ASN A 61 -1.22 -15.25 -10.52
C ASN A 61 -2.24 -14.22 -11.05
N PRO A 62 -2.82 -14.43 -12.26
CA PRO A 62 -3.82 -13.53 -12.84
C PRO A 62 -5.07 -13.28 -11.99
N ILE A 63 -5.42 -14.18 -11.07
CA ILE A 63 -6.59 -13.99 -10.18
C ILE A 63 -6.46 -12.73 -9.31
N TYR A 64 -5.24 -12.26 -9.07
CA TYR A 64 -4.95 -11.09 -8.25
C TYR A 64 -4.70 -9.82 -9.05
N ALA A 65 -5.00 -9.81 -10.36
CA ALA A 65 -4.92 -8.60 -11.17
C ALA A 65 -5.60 -7.42 -10.46
N ASP A 66 -4.95 -6.25 -10.46
CA ASP A 66 -5.35 -5.03 -9.74
C ASP A 66 -5.39 -5.07 -8.20
N HIS A 67 -5.15 -6.23 -7.58
CA HIS A 67 -5.24 -6.39 -6.12
C HIS A 67 -3.91 -6.21 -5.37
N TYR A 68 -2.82 -5.86 -6.06
CA TYR A 68 -1.51 -5.63 -5.46
C TYR A 68 -0.87 -4.34 -5.97
N ALA A 69 0.09 -3.82 -5.20
CA ALA A 69 0.72 -2.53 -5.42
C ALA A 69 1.56 -2.48 -6.70
N MET A 70 2.46 -3.45 -6.86
CA MET A 70 3.41 -3.54 -7.97
C MET A 70 2.75 -4.06 -9.25
N ARG A 71 1.56 -3.56 -9.62
CA ARG A 71 0.82 -3.94 -10.83
C ARG A 71 1.31 -3.19 -12.06
N GLY A 72 1.05 -3.75 -13.24
CA GLY A 72 1.47 -3.16 -14.51
C GLY A 72 2.99 -3.13 -14.69
N GLU A 73 3.42 -2.36 -15.70
CA GLU A 73 4.83 -2.14 -16.00
C GLU A 73 5.29 -0.76 -15.46
N PRO A 74 6.53 -0.63 -14.96
CA PRO A 74 7.00 0.62 -14.37
C PRO A 74 6.94 1.84 -15.31
N GLY A 75 7.07 1.62 -16.63
CA GLY A 75 7.05 2.69 -17.64
C GLY A 75 5.67 3.33 -17.85
N ASP A 76 4.61 2.62 -17.47
CA ASP A 76 3.22 3.10 -17.62
C ASP A 76 2.69 3.77 -16.36
N HIS A 77 3.49 3.79 -15.27
CA HIS A 77 3.08 4.33 -13.99
C HIS A 77 3.00 5.86 -14.01
N ASN A 78 1.87 6.38 -13.53
CA ASN A 78 1.65 7.80 -13.31
C ASN A 78 1.01 8.02 -11.93
N GLY A 79 1.22 9.20 -11.34
CA GLY A 79 0.68 9.56 -10.04
C GLY A 79 1.68 9.40 -8.90
N PRO A 80 1.24 8.99 -7.69
CA PRO A 80 2.07 9.01 -6.49
C PRO A 80 3.22 8.00 -6.57
N THR A 81 4.27 8.22 -5.76
CA THR A 81 5.27 7.17 -5.53
C THR A 81 4.62 6.01 -4.77
N VAL A 82 4.74 4.80 -5.29
CA VAL A 82 4.20 3.58 -4.68
C VAL A 82 5.33 2.75 -4.09
N PHE A 83 5.21 2.40 -2.82
CA PHE A 83 6.05 1.43 -2.11
C PHE A 83 5.27 0.14 -1.89
N ALA A 84 5.95 -0.99 -2.04
CA ALA A 84 5.45 -2.29 -1.62
C ALA A 84 6.51 -2.93 -0.71
N THR A 85 6.12 -3.36 0.48
CA THR A 85 6.98 -4.14 1.36
C THR A 85 6.48 -5.57 1.42
N HIS A 86 7.38 -6.52 1.12
CA HIS A 86 7.10 -7.94 1.23
C HIS A 86 8.00 -8.54 2.31
N SER A 87 7.47 -9.49 3.08
CA SER A 87 8.30 -10.37 3.91
C SER A 87 8.50 -11.65 3.12
N THR A 88 9.60 -11.73 2.38
CA THR A 88 9.87 -12.84 1.45
C THR A 88 9.77 -14.19 2.18
N HIS A 89 10.28 -14.24 3.42
CA HIS A 89 10.29 -15.43 4.26
C HIS A 89 8.91 -15.93 4.75
N LYS A 90 7.84 -15.16 4.57
CA LYS A 90 6.50 -15.60 4.99
C LYS A 90 5.86 -16.55 3.99
N LEU A 91 5.89 -16.18 2.71
CA LEU A 91 5.10 -16.85 1.66
C LEU A 91 5.87 -17.05 0.34
N LEU A 92 7.15 -16.71 0.32
CA LEU A 92 8.10 -17.03 -0.75
C LEU A 92 9.29 -17.79 -0.13
N ASN A 93 10.23 -18.19 -0.98
CA ASN A 93 11.36 -19.00 -0.55
C ASN A 93 12.54 -18.12 -0.10
N ALA A 94 12.55 -17.75 1.19
CA ALA A 94 13.68 -17.08 1.83
C ALA A 94 13.75 -17.40 3.32
N LEU A 95 14.93 -17.21 3.91
CA LEU A 95 15.15 -17.35 5.35
C LEU A 95 14.53 -16.18 6.12
N SER A 96 14.13 -16.41 7.38
CA SER A 96 13.66 -15.35 8.28
C SER A 96 14.59 -14.13 8.28
N GLN A 97 14.00 -12.93 8.41
CA GLN A 97 14.67 -11.62 8.32
C GLN A 97 15.05 -11.15 6.90
N ALA A 98 14.72 -11.92 5.86
CA ALA A 98 14.73 -11.48 4.47
C ALA A 98 13.44 -10.74 4.05
#